data_AF-K7YQK6-F1
#
_entry.id   AF-K7YQK6-F1
#
_cell.length_a   1.000
_cell.length_b   1.000
_cell.length_c   1.000
_cell.angle_alpha   90.00
_cell.angle_beta   90.00
_cell.angle_gamma   90.00
#
_symmetry.space_group_name_H-M   'P 1'
#
loop_
_entity.id
_entity.type
_entity.pdbx_description
1 polymer ?
#
loop_
_entity_poly.entity_id
_entity_poly.type
_entity_poly.pdbx_seq_one_letter_code
_entity_poly.pdbx_strand_id
1 'polypeptide(L)'
;MNQLSLKGRFLMVTGLLMAIALITNLLSLDRLRFQNKVTGEIGEVWLPAVSKAADLNINLANYRKLEFNLLATQSTDERTQILDEMDSLLGNITIYSKVLDPLLTTDDLRKTYEEFLAGWEAYQEESEKFKAAVDQENEKLAEEILQGTSNAQYTKAYDSLKKLTDDSYMAGVTNAENVAKNFKLTIYILAATIGISLLLGLLVSIWNIRKVQKSLNLVAGGLDESSSTIRNRATELVTSSDQISSSSTSTAASLEEIVASMEELTATVRQNSLNSTQAADISIEGQRSVDEGQKKLELLVQVISEISNNSKKIEEILTMIDDIAFQTNLLALNAAVEAARAGEQGKGFAVVADAVRALAQKSAGAAKEISGLIHEATEKSKQGVNLAAESESALKVIVQNTRKVSELIQTVAQGSHEQSQGIEQMNKALTEIDQSLQGVASSMGAVTGSTEDMQTQSEELHKMMCELHILVGHKEDINKENETKHGPEEIESAI
;
A
#
# COMPACT_ATOMS: atom_id res chain seq x y z
N MET A 1 7.86 24.94 -18.43
CA MET A 1 6.44 24.96 -17.97
C MET A 1 5.93 23.64 -17.39
N ASN A 2 6.59 22.48 -17.57
CA ASN A 2 6.09 21.19 -17.03
C ASN A 2 6.18 21.03 -15.50
N GLN A 3 6.90 21.89 -14.77
CA GLN A 3 7.06 21.78 -13.31
C GLN A 3 6.17 22.72 -12.48
N LEU A 4 5.34 23.57 -13.09
CA LEU A 4 4.41 24.39 -12.31
C LEU A 4 3.25 23.53 -11.79
N SER A 5 2.95 23.66 -10.49
CA SER A 5 1.76 23.11 -9.85
C SER A 5 0.49 23.63 -10.52
N LEU A 6 -0.64 22.93 -10.34
CA LEU A 6 -1.93 23.33 -10.92
C LEU A 6 -2.27 24.79 -10.58
N LYS A 7 -2.07 25.18 -9.32
CA LYS A 7 -2.22 26.55 -8.82
C LYS A 7 -1.31 27.54 -9.56
N GLY A 8 -0.05 27.19 -9.77
CA GLY A 8 0.91 28.04 -10.49
C GLY A 8 0.53 28.26 -11.96
N ARG A 9 -0.03 27.23 -12.63
CA ARG A 9 -0.51 27.35 -14.01
C ARG A 9 -1.74 28.26 -14.11
N PHE A 10 -2.72 28.07 -13.23
CA PHE A 10 -3.90 28.94 -13.17
C PHE A 10 -3.52 30.40 -12.92
N LEU A 11 -2.70 30.67 -11.90
CA LEU A 11 -2.26 32.03 -11.59
C LEU A 11 -1.48 32.67 -12.75
N MET A 12 -0.61 31.92 -13.43
CA MET A 12 0.14 32.41 -14.58
C MET A 12 -0.79 32.77 -15.74
N VAL A 13 -1.80 31.93 -16.03
CA VAL A 13 -2.76 32.17 -17.12
C VAL A 13 -3.67 33.36 -16.81
N THR A 14 -4.26 33.39 -15.62
CA THR A 14 -5.11 34.51 -15.19
C THR A 14 -4.32 35.81 -15.15
N GLY A 15 -3.07 35.77 -14.66
CA GLY A 15 -2.17 36.93 -14.65
C GLY A 15 -1.83 37.42 -16.04
N LEU A 16 -1.55 36.51 -16.99
CA LEU A 16 -1.25 36.86 -18.38
C LEU A 16 -2.47 37.49 -19.08
N LEU A 17 -3.67 36.96 -18.86
CA LEU A 17 -4.91 37.54 -19.39
C LEU A 17 -5.20 38.93 -18.80
N MET A 18 -5.00 39.11 -17.49
CA MET A 18 -5.12 40.42 -16.85
C MET A 18 -4.10 41.43 -17.39
N ALA A 19 -2.85 41.01 -17.60
CA ALA A 19 -1.81 41.86 -18.17
C ALA A 19 -2.15 42.31 -19.60
N ILE A 20 -2.66 41.39 -20.45
CA ILE A 20 -3.11 41.72 -21.80
C ILE A 20 -4.27 42.72 -21.75
N ALA A 21 -5.27 42.50 -20.88
CA ALA A 21 -6.40 43.40 -20.72
C ALA A 21 -5.99 44.80 -20.24
N LEU A 22 -5.02 44.89 -19.32
CA LEU A 22 -4.44 46.16 -18.86
C LEU A 22 -3.76 46.91 -20.02
N ILE A 23 -2.96 46.22 -20.82
CA ILE A 23 -2.26 46.82 -21.97
C ILE A 23 -3.27 47.35 -23.00
N THR A 24 -4.30 46.57 -23.34
CA THR A 24 -5.34 47.00 -24.29
C THR A 24 -6.13 48.21 -23.78
N ASN A 25 -6.44 48.25 -22.48
CA ASN A 25 -7.12 49.40 -21.87
C ASN A 25 -6.25 50.66 -21.88
N LEU A 26 -4.97 50.54 -21.55
CA LEU A 26 -4.03 51.67 -21.59
C LEU A 26 -3.88 52.25 -23.00
N LEU A 27 -3.72 51.38 -24.02
CA LEU A 27 -3.64 51.80 -25.41
C LEU A 27 -4.94 52.49 -25.88
N SER A 28 -6.09 52.00 -25.45
CA SER A 28 -7.40 52.60 -25.79
C SER A 28 -7.54 54.00 -25.20
N LEU A 29 -7.11 54.20 -23.95
CA LEU A 29 -7.13 55.50 -23.29
C LEU A 29 -6.19 56.51 -23.99
N ASP A 30 -5.00 56.08 -24.38
CA ASP A 30 -4.04 56.92 -25.10
C ASP A 30 -4.60 57.40 -26.45
N ARG A 31 -5.20 56.48 -27.22
CA ARG A 31 -5.84 56.80 -28.51
C ARG A 31 -7.02 57.75 -28.36
N LEU A 32 -7.86 57.56 -27.34
CA LEU A 32 -8.98 58.46 -27.05
C LEU A 32 -8.51 59.87 -26.68
N ARG A 33 -7.43 60.00 -25.91
CA ARG A 33 -6.84 61.30 -25.57
C ARG A 33 -6.32 62.02 -26.81
N PHE A 34 -5.61 61.32 -27.69
CA PHE A 34 -5.16 61.86 -28.97
C PHE A 34 -6.34 62.34 -29.82
N GLN A 35 -7.39 61.53 -29.94
CA GLN A 35 -8.60 61.86 -30.67
C GLN A 35 -9.30 63.11 -30.11
N ASN A 36 -9.43 63.20 -28.79
CA ASN A 36 -10.04 64.34 -28.13
C ASN A 36 -9.28 65.64 -28.39
N LYS A 37 -7.94 65.59 -28.37
CA LYS A 37 -7.09 66.75 -28.66
C LYS A 37 -7.31 67.28 -30.08
N VAL A 38 -7.24 66.42 -31.09
CA VAL A 38 -7.36 66.84 -32.50
C VAL A 38 -8.78 67.32 -32.83
N THR A 39 -9.82 66.71 -32.24
CA THR A 39 -11.20 67.22 -32.36
C THR A 39 -11.35 68.60 -31.72
N GLY A 40 -10.69 68.85 -30.59
CA GLY A 40 -10.63 70.17 -29.95
C GLY A 40 -10.03 71.24 -30.86
N GLU A 41 -8.93 70.92 -31.55
CA GLU A 41 -8.28 71.82 -32.51
C GLU A 41 -9.21 72.26 -33.65
N ILE A 42 -10.13 71.40 -34.12
CA ILE A 42 -11.14 71.77 -35.13
C ILE A 42 -12.09 72.86 -34.61
N GLY A 43 -12.55 72.73 -33.37
CA GLY A 43 -13.48 73.68 -32.75
C GLY A 43 -12.82 74.98 -32.30
N GLU A 44 -11.59 74.92 -31.79
CA GLU A 44 -10.91 76.04 -31.15
C GLU A 44 -10.00 76.82 -32.11
N VAL A 45 -9.51 76.19 -33.18
CA VAL A 45 -8.56 76.80 -34.12
C VAL A 45 -9.17 76.97 -35.50
N TRP A 46 -9.58 75.86 -36.14
CA TRP A 46 -9.95 75.87 -37.57
C TRP A 46 -11.28 76.59 -37.85
N LEU A 47 -12.34 76.33 -37.08
CA LEU A 47 -13.63 77.01 -37.25
C LEU A 47 -13.53 78.53 -37.01
N PRO A 48 -12.90 79.01 -35.92
CA PRO A 48 -12.68 80.44 -35.73
C PRO A 48 -11.81 81.08 -36.82
N ALA A 49 -10.76 80.38 -37.31
CA ALA A 49 -9.89 80.90 -38.37
C ALA A 49 -10.67 81.19 -39.66
N VAL A 50 -11.47 80.22 -40.12
CA VAL A 50 -12.31 80.37 -41.31
C VAL A 50 -13.34 81.48 -41.10
N SER A 51 -14.01 81.50 -39.94
CA SER A 51 -15.00 82.53 -39.62
C SER A 51 -14.40 83.93 -39.63
N LYS A 52 -13.20 84.12 -39.06
CA LYS A 52 -12.56 85.44 -38.99
C LYS A 52 -11.94 85.88 -40.30
N ALA A 53 -11.39 84.96 -41.09
CA ALA A 53 -10.98 85.25 -42.46
C ALA A 53 -12.18 85.68 -43.33
N ALA A 54 -13.33 85.00 -43.19
CA ALA A 54 -14.56 85.37 -43.88
C ALA A 54 -15.13 86.71 -43.40
N ASP A 55 -15.16 86.98 -42.08
CA ASP A 55 -15.58 88.26 -41.52
C ASP A 55 -14.72 89.40 -42.08
N LEU A 56 -13.39 89.23 -42.13
CA LEU A 56 -12.47 90.20 -42.74
C LEU A 56 -12.82 90.44 -44.22
N ASN A 57 -13.10 89.37 -44.97
CA ASN A 57 -13.37 89.45 -46.40
C ASN A 57 -14.64 90.28 -46.68
N ILE A 58 -15.68 90.06 -45.85
CA ILE A 58 -16.92 90.84 -45.89
C ILE A 58 -16.68 92.30 -45.55
N ASN A 59 -15.92 92.59 -44.48
CA ASN A 59 -15.65 93.98 -44.06
C ASN A 59 -14.81 94.72 -45.11
N LEU A 60 -13.81 94.07 -45.71
CA LEU A 60 -13.00 94.63 -46.79
C LEU A 60 -13.86 94.99 -48.01
N ALA A 61 -14.73 94.08 -48.45
CA ALA A 61 -15.63 94.33 -49.56
C ALA A 61 -16.65 95.44 -49.26
N ASN A 62 -17.18 95.49 -48.03
CA ASN A 62 -18.09 96.56 -47.60
C ASN A 62 -17.37 97.91 -47.52
N TYR A 63 -16.11 97.93 -47.07
CA TYR A 63 -15.32 99.16 -47.02
C TYR A 63 -15.14 99.73 -48.44
N ARG A 64 -14.80 98.88 -49.41
CA ARG A 64 -14.73 99.26 -50.84
C ARG A 64 -16.06 99.75 -51.40
N LYS A 65 -17.17 99.12 -51.01
CA LYS A 65 -18.52 99.59 -51.39
C LYS A 65 -18.80 100.99 -50.83
N LEU A 66 -18.40 101.27 -49.59
CA LEU A 66 -18.57 102.60 -48.99
C LEU A 66 -17.74 103.66 -49.72
N GLU A 67 -16.55 103.34 -50.23
CA GLU A 67 -15.79 104.27 -51.08
C GLU A 67 -16.56 104.64 -52.36
N PHE A 68 -17.19 103.68 -53.03
CA PHE A 68 -18.04 103.95 -54.19
C PHE A 68 -19.27 104.80 -53.83
N ASN A 69 -19.90 104.54 -52.68
CA ASN A 69 -21.01 105.34 -52.19
C ASN A 69 -20.57 106.78 -51.83
N LEU A 70 -19.37 106.93 -51.25
CA LEU A 70 -18.78 108.22 -50.89
C LEU A 70 -18.54 109.09 -52.12
N LEU A 71 -18.09 108.49 -53.23
CA LEU A 71 -17.95 109.17 -54.51
C LEU A 71 -19.31 109.59 -55.10
N ALA A 72 -20.36 108.78 -54.90
CA ALA A 72 -21.66 109.01 -55.51
C ALA A 72 -22.57 109.98 -54.75
N THR A 73 -22.34 110.22 -53.45
CA THR A 73 -23.21 111.09 -52.64
C THR A 73 -22.93 112.58 -52.84
N GLN A 74 -24.01 113.36 -52.97
CA GLN A 74 -23.98 114.82 -53.01
C GLN A 74 -24.48 115.46 -51.69
N SER A 75 -24.85 114.64 -50.70
CA SER A 75 -25.38 115.09 -49.40
C SER A 75 -24.28 115.14 -48.35
N THR A 76 -24.12 116.28 -47.67
CA THR A 76 -23.13 116.47 -46.59
C THR A 76 -23.43 115.59 -45.37
N ASP A 77 -24.72 115.38 -45.05
CA ASP A 77 -25.13 114.53 -43.93
C ASP A 77 -24.85 113.05 -44.22
N GLU A 78 -25.13 112.58 -45.45
CA GLU A 78 -24.83 111.20 -45.86
C GLU A 78 -23.32 110.95 -45.96
N ARG A 79 -22.53 111.94 -46.40
CA ARG A 79 -21.07 111.84 -46.46
C ARG A 79 -20.47 111.57 -45.09
N THR A 80 -20.93 112.28 -44.06
CA THR A 80 -20.47 112.10 -42.68
C THR A 80 -20.82 110.71 -42.16
N GLN A 81 -22.04 110.23 -42.41
CA GLN A 81 -22.46 108.88 -42.03
C GLN A 81 -21.62 107.79 -42.72
N ILE A 82 -21.33 107.94 -44.02
CA ILE A 82 -20.49 106.98 -44.76
C ILE A 82 -19.07 106.92 -44.17
N LEU A 83 -18.48 108.06 -43.82
CA LEU A 83 -17.16 108.11 -43.20
C LEU A 83 -17.14 107.45 -41.81
N ASP A 84 -18.15 107.69 -40.97
CA ASP A 84 -18.30 107.02 -39.67
C ASP A 84 -18.46 105.49 -39.83
N GLU A 85 -19.23 105.04 -40.83
CA GLU A 85 -19.37 103.62 -41.16
C GLU A 85 -18.05 103.02 -41.68
N MET A 86 -17.27 103.76 -42.48
CA MET A 86 -15.94 103.34 -42.94
C MET A 86 -14.96 103.18 -41.77
N ASP A 87 -14.95 104.10 -40.80
CA ASP A 87 -14.12 104.00 -39.59
C ASP A 87 -14.52 102.81 -38.72
N SER A 88 -15.82 102.53 -38.63
CA SER A 88 -16.33 101.34 -37.94
C SER A 88 -15.87 100.03 -38.60
N LEU A 89 -15.94 99.94 -39.94
CA LEU A 89 -15.43 98.78 -40.69
C LEU A 89 -13.91 98.64 -40.55
N LEU A 90 -13.17 99.75 -40.55
CA LEU A 90 -11.73 99.78 -40.31
C LEU A 90 -11.39 99.20 -38.93
N GLY A 91 -12.13 99.62 -37.89
CA GLY A 91 -12.01 99.08 -36.54
C GLY A 91 -12.30 97.58 -36.47
N ASN A 92 -13.35 97.11 -37.14
CA ASN A 92 -13.67 95.68 -37.24
C ASN A 92 -12.57 94.89 -37.94
N ILE A 93 -12.01 95.42 -39.03
CA ILE A 93 -10.89 94.79 -39.75
C ILE A 93 -9.68 94.65 -38.83
N THR A 94 -9.33 95.69 -38.06
CA THR A 94 -8.24 95.61 -37.08
C THR A 94 -8.49 94.54 -36.02
N ILE A 95 -9.71 94.49 -35.46
CA ILE A 95 -10.07 93.51 -34.42
C ILE A 95 -10.01 92.08 -34.97
N TYR A 96 -10.64 91.82 -36.11
CA TYR A 96 -10.68 90.48 -36.68
C TYR A 96 -9.31 90.02 -37.16
N SER A 97 -8.48 90.93 -37.66
CA SER A 97 -7.08 90.66 -38.01
C SER A 97 -6.30 90.18 -36.79
N LYS A 98 -6.42 90.89 -35.66
CA LYS A 98 -5.76 90.50 -34.39
C LYS A 98 -6.23 89.16 -33.82
N VAL A 99 -7.50 88.81 -34.02
CA VAL A 99 -8.05 87.51 -33.59
C VAL A 99 -7.62 86.39 -34.53
N LEU A 100 -7.49 86.67 -35.83
CA LEU A 100 -7.11 85.69 -36.84
C LEU A 100 -5.65 85.25 -36.70
N ASP A 101 -4.73 86.17 -36.42
CA ASP A 101 -3.28 85.92 -36.32
C ASP A 101 -2.89 84.66 -35.49
N PRO A 102 -3.33 84.48 -34.23
CA PRO A 102 -2.99 83.28 -33.44
C PRO A 102 -3.65 81.99 -33.92
N LEU A 103 -4.64 82.05 -34.80
CA LEU A 103 -5.37 80.90 -35.33
C LEU A 103 -4.72 80.31 -36.59
N LEU A 104 -3.75 81.01 -37.19
CA LEU A 104 -3.05 80.57 -38.39
C LEU A 104 -1.90 79.62 -38.01
N THR A 105 -2.23 78.34 -37.82
CA THR A 105 -1.30 77.33 -37.31
C THR A 105 -0.35 76.72 -38.34
N THR A 106 -0.52 77.03 -39.63
CA THR A 106 0.34 76.51 -40.70
C THR A 106 1.12 77.63 -41.38
N ASP A 107 2.35 77.32 -41.80
CA ASP A 107 3.25 78.29 -42.44
C ASP A 107 2.63 78.90 -43.72
N ASP A 108 1.90 78.10 -44.50
CA ASP A 108 1.22 78.55 -45.73
C ASP A 108 0.10 79.57 -45.46
N LEU A 109 -0.66 79.37 -44.37
CA LEU A 109 -1.70 80.31 -43.97
C LEU A 109 -1.11 81.61 -43.44
N ARG A 110 -0.08 81.52 -42.60
CA ARG A 110 0.63 82.71 -42.10
C ARG A 110 1.17 83.55 -43.25
N LYS A 111 1.82 82.91 -44.24
CA LYS A 111 2.33 83.60 -45.42
C LYS A 111 1.24 84.34 -46.21
N THR A 112 0.11 83.68 -46.44
CA THR A 112 -1.01 84.28 -47.19
C THR A 112 -1.64 85.45 -46.41
N TYR A 113 -1.65 85.39 -45.08
CA TYR A 113 -2.10 86.47 -44.22
C TYR A 113 -1.14 87.68 -44.22
N GLU A 114 0.18 87.44 -44.22
CA GLU A 114 1.18 88.50 -44.41
C GLU A 114 1.02 89.23 -45.76
N GLU A 115 0.73 88.48 -46.84
CA GLU A 115 0.41 89.05 -48.16
C GLU A 115 -0.86 89.93 -48.11
N PHE A 116 -1.88 89.49 -47.38
CA PHE A 116 -3.09 90.29 -47.13
C PHE A 116 -2.76 91.57 -46.35
N LEU A 117 -2.02 91.49 -45.24
CA LEU A 117 -1.68 92.66 -44.43
C LEU A 117 -0.93 93.72 -45.25
N ALA A 118 0.05 93.29 -46.06
CA ALA A 118 0.80 94.18 -46.94
C ALA A 118 -0.09 94.81 -48.03
N GLY A 119 -1.02 94.03 -48.61
CA GLY A 119 -1.98 94.54 -49.58
C GLY A 119 -2.99 95.51 -48.97
N TRP A 120 -3.44 95.23 -47.75
CA TRP A 120 -4.39 96.05 -46.99
C TRP A 120 -3.78 97.39 -46.60
N GLU A 121 -2.54 97.40 -46.10
CA GLU A 121 -1.81 98.64 -45.77
C GLU A 121 -1.65 99.53 -47.01
N ALA A 122 -1.25 98.94 -48.15
CA ALA A 122 -1.14 99.67 -49.42
C ALA A 122 -2.50 100.19 -49.91
N TYR A 123 -3.58 99.43 -49.71
CA TYR A 123 -4.93 99.86 -50.07
C TYR A 123 -5.45 100.98 -49.16
N GLN A 124 -5.16 100.93 -47.86
CA GLN A 124 -5.49 102.01 -46.91
C GLN A 124 -4.82 103.33 -47.31
N GLU A 125 -3.54 103.30 -47.70
CA GLU A 125 -2.83 104.50 -48.15
C GLU A 125 -3.51 105.14 -49.37
N GLU A 126 -3.95 104.32 -50.33
CA GLU A 126 -4.70 104.79 -51.50
C GLU A 126 -6.12 105.24 -51.15
N SER A 127 -6.75 104.62 -50.15
CA SER A 127 -8.06 105.01 -49.61
C SER A 127 -8.01 106.39 -48.94
N GLU A 128 -6.94 106.71 -48.20
CA GLU A 128 -6.72 108.04 -47.62
C GLU A 128 -6.54 109.10 -48.71
N LYS A 129 -5.77 108.80 -49.76
CA LYS A 129 -5.63 109.69 -50.94
C LYS A 129 -6.98 109.91 -51.62
N PHE A 130 -7.80 108.86 -51.73
CA PHE A 130 -9.16 108.95 -52.25
C PHE A 130 -10.06 109.85 -51.39
N LYS A 131 -10.11 109.63 -50.07
CA LYS A 131 -10.88 110.47 -49.13
C LYS A 131 -10.46 111.94 -49.21
N ALA A 132 -9.15 112.21 -49.24
CA ALA A 132 -8.62 113.56 -49.40
C ALA A 132 -9.00 114.22 -50.74
N ALA A 133 -9.11 113.44 -51.83
CA ALA A 133 -9.57 113.93 -53.13
C ALA A 133 -11.07 114.25 -53.14
N VAL A 134 -11.89 113.43 -52.45
CA VAL A 134 -13.32 113.69 -52.24
C VAL A 134 -13.55 114.93 -51.37
N ASP A 135 -12.77 115.12 -50.31
CA ASP A 135 -12.83 116.31 -49.45
C ASP A 135 -12.45 117.61 -50.18
N GLN A 136 -11.56 117.51 -51.17
CA GLN A 136 -11.18 118.63 -52.05
C GLN A 136 -12.18 118.86 -53.21
N GLU A 137 -13.31 118.15 -53.22
CA GLU A 137 -14.34 118.18 -54.29
C GLU A 137 -13.78 117.86 -55.69
N ASN A 138 -12.68 117.10 -55.77
CA ASN A 138 -12.04 116.73 -57.02
C ASN A 138 -12.51 115.35 -57.48
N GLU A 139 -13.75 115.28 -57.97
CA GLU A 139 -14.40 114.02 -58.40
C GLU A 139 -13.58 113.25 -59.44
N LYS A 140 -12.95 113.95 -60.38
CA LYS A 140 -12.15 113.31 -61.44
C LYS A 140 -10.90 112.61 -60.88
N LEU A 141 -10.21 113.24 -59.93
CA LEU A 141 -9.06 112.63 -59.27
C LEU A 141 -9.49 111.47 -58.37
N ALA A 142 -10.62 111.61 -57.67
CA ALA A 142 -11.18 110.56 -56.82
C ALA A 142 -11.59 109.31 -57.65
N GLU A 143 -12.20 109.51 -58.82
CA GLU A 143 -12.54 108.43 -59.75
C GLU A 143 -11.29 107.75 -60.32
N GLU A 144 -10.26 108.51 -60.69
CA GLU A 144 -8.99 107.98 -61.21
C GLU A 144 -8.25 107.13 -60.15
N ILE A 145 -8.22 107.57 -58.89
CA ILE A 145 -7.65 106.80 -57.77
C ILE A 145 -8.45 105.51 -57.59
N LEU A 146 -9.79 105.59 -57.52
CA LEU A 146 -10.64 104.41 -57.33
C LEU A 146 -10.49 103.41 -58.46
N GLN A 147 -10.48 103.83 -59.73
CA GLN A 147 -10.38 102.92 -60.88
C GLN A 147 -8.95 102.43 -61.16
N GLY A 148 -7.94 103.14 -60.66
CA GLY A 148 -6.52 102.86 -60.88
C GLY A 148 -5.85 102.08 -59.74
N THR A 149 -4.91 102.74 -59.07
CA THR A 149 -4.02 102.13 -58.06
C THR A 149 -4.76 101.57 -56.86
N SER A 150 -5.81 102.25 -56.38
CA SER A 150 -6.66 101.77 -55.28
C SER A 150 -7.33 100.43 -55.64
N ASN A 151 -7.86 100.29 -56.86
CA ASN A 151 -8.47 99.03 -57.29
C ASN A 151 -7.47 97.87 -57.34
N ALA A 152 -6.25 98.13 -57.79
CA ALA A 152 -5.19 97.13 -57.85
C ALA A 152 -4.81 96.63 -56.44
N GLN A 153 -4.66 97.55 -55.47
CA GLN A 153 -4.33 97.16 -54.09
C GLN A 153 -5.51 96.48 -53.38
N TYR A 154 -6.75 96.96 -53.60
CA TYR A 154 -7.96 96.30 -53.12
C TYR A 154 -8.04 94.86 -53.62
N THR A 155 -7.86 94.65 -54.94
CA THR A 155 -7.95 93.32 -55.54
C THR A 155 -6.88 92.39 -54.96
N LYS A 156 -5.66 92.89 -54.76
CA LYS A 156 -4.57 92.12 -54.15
C LYS A 156 -4.90 91.72 -52.71
N ALA A 157 -5.37 92.66 -51.88
CA ALA A 157 -5.77 92.38 -50.50
C ALA A 157 -6.95 91.39 -50.45
N TYR A 158 -7.95 91.59 -51.30
CA TYR A 158 -9.13 90.74 -51.42
C TYR A 158 -8.79 89.32 -51.87
N ASP A 159 -7.95 89.16 -52.90
CA ASP A 159 -7.56 87.85 -53.40
C ASP A 159 -6.71 87.07 -52.39
N SER A 160 -5.76 87.73 -51.71
CA SER A 160 -4.99 87.11 -50.62
C SER A 160 -5.89 86.67 -49.47
N LEU A 161 -6.87 87.48 -49.08
CA LEU A 161 -7.79 87.16 -47.99
C LEU A 161 -8.82 86.08 -48.37
N LYS A 162 -9.29 86.09 -49.61
CA LYS A 162 -10.14 85.03 -50.17
C LYS A 162 -9.37 83.70 -50.18
N LYS A 163 -8.14 83.70 -50.68
CA LYS A 163 -7.26 82.53 -50.67
C LYS A 163 -7.02 82.04 -49.24
N LEU A 164 -6.76 82.94 -48.29
CA LEU A 164 -6.59 82.60 -46.88
C LEU A 164 -7.83 81.90 -46.30
N THR A 165 -9.03 82.39 -46.66
CA THR A 165 -10.31 81.80 -46.24
C THR A 165 -10.49 80.40 -46.82
N ASP A 166 -10.25 80.24 -48.12
CA ASP A 166 -10.36 78.95 -48.83
C ASP A 166 -9.35 77.92 -48.32
N ASP A 167 -8.08 78.32 -48.14
CA ASP A 167 -7.02 77.44 -47.63
C ASP A 167 -7.26 77.06 -46.16
N SER A 168 -7.75 77.99 -45.33
CA SER A 168 -8.13 77.71 -43.94
C SER A 168 -9.28 76.70 -43.87
N TYR A 169 -10.26 76.82 -44.77
CA TYR A 169 -11.39 75.90 -44.85
C TYR A 169 -10.93 74.50 -45.29
N MET A 170 -10.12 74.42 -46.34
CA MET A 170 -9.59 73.15 -46.85
C MET A 170 -8.68 72.45 -45.85
N ALA A 171 -7.85 73.19 -45.13
CA ALA A 171 -7.00 72.64 -44.07
C ALA A 171 -7.84 72.10 -42.88
N GLY A 172 -8.88 72.83 -42.47
CA GLY A 172 -9.83 72.38 -41.46
C GLY A 172 -10.59 71.11 -41.88
N VAL A 173 -11.08 71.05 -43.13
CA VAL A 173 -11.76 69.86 -43.69
C VAL A 173 -10.82 68.67 -43.77
N THR A 174 -9.59 68.86 -44.25
CA THR A 174 -8.58 67.79 -44.34
C THR A 174 -8.26 67.20 -42.96
N ASN A 175 -8.13 68.05 -41.94
CA ASN A 175 -7.93 67.60 -40.57
C ASN A 175 -9.15 66.85 -40.02
N ALA A 176 -10.37 67.32 -40.29
CA ALA A 176 -11.60 66.61 -39.91
C ALA A 176 -11.71 65.22 -40.57
N GLU A 177 -11.36 65.09 -41.85
CA GLU A 177 -11.29 63.81 -42.54
C GLU A 177 -10.25 62.87 -41.94
N ASN A 178 -9.07 63.39 -41.61
CA ASN A 178 -8.01 62.62 -40.97
C ASN A 178 -8.44 62.10 -39.58
N VAL A 179 -9.18 62.91 -38.80
CA VAL A 179 -9.79 62.48 -37.53
C VAL A 179 -10.77 61.33 -37.76
N ALA A 180 -11.65 61.44 -38.77
CA ALA A 180 -12.62 60.39 -39.09
C ALA A 180 -11.96 59.08 -39.56
N LYS A 181 -10.91 59.16 -40.38
CA LYS A 181 -10.12 57.98 -40.81
C LYS A 181 -9.41 57.33 -39.63
N ASN A 182 -8.73 58.13 -38.79
CA ASN A 182 -8.04 57.64 -37.60
C ASN A 182 -9.00 57.03 -36.56
N PHE A 183 -10.24 57.54 -36.45
CA PHE A 183 -11.27 56.95 -35.60
C PHE A 183 -11.60 55.51 -36.04
N LYS A 184 -11.87 55.31 -37.34
CA LYS A 184 -12.19 53.98 -37.89
C LYS A 184 -11.03 53.01 -37.69
N LEU A 185 -9.80 53.45 -37.95
CA LEU A 185 -8.61 52.64 -37.72
C LEU A 185 -8.49 52.23 -36.23
N THR A 186 -8.76 53.17 -35.32
CA THR A 186 -8.74 52.91 -33.87
C THR A 186 -9.78 51.85 -33.47
N ILE A 187 -11.00 51.91 -34.02
CA ILE A 187 -12.04 50.89 -33.78
C ILE A 187 -11.59 49.51 -34.27
N TYR A 188 -10.99 49.41 -35.46
CA TYR A 188 -10.52 48.12 -35.98
C TYR A 188 -9.41 47.51 -35.13
N ILE A 189 -8.44 48.31 -34.69
CA ILE A 189 -7.37 47.84 -33.80
C ILE A 189 -7.96 47.35 -32.47
N LEU A 190 -8.90 48.11 -31.89
CA LEU A 190 -9.55 47.75 -30.64
C LEU A 190 -10.35 46.45 -30.78
N ALA A 191 -11.14 46.29 -31.85
CA ALA A 191 -11.86 45.05 -32.13
C ALA A 191 -10.92 43.84 -32.34
N ALA A 192 -9.83 44.02 -33.08
CA ALA A 192 -8.84 42.97 -33.32
C ALA A 192 -8.16 42.51 -32.03
N THR A 193 -7.76 43.45 -31.16
CA THR A 193 -7.11 43.12 -29.87
C THR A 193 -8.04 42.37 -28.91
N ILE A 194 -9.33 42.74 -28.85
CA ILE A 194 -10.34 42.00 -28.09
C ILE A 194 -10.50 40.58 -28.64
N GLY A 195 -10.63 40.44 -29.96
CA GLY A 195 -10.79 39.12 -30.61
C GLY A 195 -9.60 38.19 -30.33
N ILE A 196 -8.37 38.69 -30.50
CA ILE A 196 -7.14 37.92 -30.21
C ILE A 196 -7.08 37.51 -28.73
N SER A 197 -7.44 38.41 -27.82
CA SER A 197 -7.42 38.15 -26.37
C SER A 197 -8.42 37.05 -25.98
N LEU A 198 -9.64 37.08 -26.54
CA LEU A 198 -10.65 36.05 -26.30
C LEU A 198 -10.22 34.69 -26.86
N LEU A 199 -9.67 34.66 -28.08
CA LEU A 199 -9.17 33.42 -28.71
C LEU A 199 -8.02 32.80 -27.92
N LEU A 200 -7.04 33.60 -27.50
CA LEU A 200 -5.94 33.14 -26.66
C LEU A 200 -6.44 32.61 -25.31
N GLY A 201 -7.39 33.31 -24.68
CA GLY A 201 -8.03 32.85 -23.44
C GLY A 201 -8.70 31.49 -23.59
N LEU A 202 -9.47 31.28 -24.67
CA LEU A 202 -10.11 30.00 -24.99
C LEU A 202 -9.10 28.88 -25.22
N LEU A 203 -8.06 29.14 -26.05
CA LEU A 203 -7.03 28.14 -26.36
C LEU A 203 -6.26 27.70 -25.10
N VAL A 204 -5.88 28.66 -24.26
CA VAL A 204 -5.15 28.38 -23.02
C VAL A 204 -6.03 27.70 -21.99
N SER A 205 -7.32 28.04 -21.93
CA SER A 205 -8.31 27.37 -21.08
C SER A 205 -8.49 25.90 -21.49
N ILE A 206 -8.72 25.63 -22.78
CA ILE A 206 -8.83 24.27 -23.32
C ILE A 206 -7.54 23.47 -23.05
N TRP A 207 -6.37 24.09 -23.23
CA TRP A 207 -5.08 23.44 -22.97
C TRP A 207 -4.91 23.05 -21.50
N ASN A 208 -5.28 23.94 -20.56
CA ASN A 208 -5.25 23.62 -19.13
C ASN A 208 -6.24 22.50 -18.78
N ILE A 209 -7.51 22.63 -19.20
CA ILE A 209 -8.56 21.63 -18.92
C ILE A 209 -8.09 20.24 -19.38
N ARG A 210 -7.61 20.10 -20.62
CA ARG A 210 -7.11 18.81 -21.14
C ARG A 210 -5.96 18.23 -20.31
N LYS A 211 -5.04 19.07 -19.82
CA LYS A 211 -3.93 18.62 -18.97
C LYS A 211 -4.40 18.16 -17.60
N VAL A 212 -5.36 18.86 -17.00
CA VAL A 212 -5.97 18.47 -15.72
C VAL A 212 -6.73 17.16 -15.87
N GLN A 213 -7.58 17.05 -16.90
CA GLN A 213 -8.33 15.83 -17.18
C GLN A 213 -7.42 14.62 -17.35
N LYS A 214 -6.33 14.75 -18.14
CA LYS A 214 -5.37 13.65 -18.31
C LYS A 214 -4.72 13.22 -16.99
N SER A 215 -4.38 14.18 -16.13
CA SER A 215 -3.75 13.87 -14.84
C SER A 215 -4.72 13.21 -13.87
N LEU A 216 -5.96 13.69 -13.81
CA LEU A 216 -7.00 13.12 -12.96
C LEU A 216 -7.39 11.72 -13.44
N ASN A 217 -7.53 11.49 -14.74
CA ASN A 217 -7.81 10.16 -15.29
C ASN A 217 -6.67 9.17 -15.02
N LEU A 218 -5.42 9.60 -15.04
CA LEU A 218 -4.29 8.71 -14.74
C LEU A 218 -4.26 8.32 -13.26
N VAL A 219 -4.50 9.28 -12.36
CA VAL A 219 -4.64 8.98 -10.93
C VAL A 219 -5.87 8.10 -10.69
N ALA A 220 -6.95 8.34 -11.43
CA ALA A 220 -8.18 7.60 -11.31
C ALA A 220 -8.04 6.14 -11.73
N GLY A 221 -7.46 5.89 -12.90
CA GLY A 221 -7.17 4.53 -13.36
C GLY A 221 -6.21 3.80 -12.42
N GLY A 222 -5.18 4.49 -11.91
CA GLY A 222 -4.25 3.88 -10.94
C GLY A 222 -4.91 3.52 -9.60
N LEU A 223 -5.84 4.35 -9.11
CA LEU A 223 -6.61 4.06 -7.91
C LEU A 223 -7.63 2.94 -8.13
N ASP A 224 -8.28 2.90 -9.30
CA ASP A 224 -9.22 1.84 -9.66
C ASP A 224 -8.53 0.47 -9.79
N GLU A 225 -7.37 0.41 -10.46
CA GLU A 225 -6.53 -0.78 -10.53
C GLU A 225 -6.06 -1.24 -9.14
N SER A 226 -5.66 -0.28 -8.29
CA SER A 226 -5.25 -0.56 -6.91
C SER A 226 -6.42 -1.11 -6.08
N SER A 227 -7.61 -0.51 -6.20
CA SER A 227 -8.83 -0.97 -5.52
C SER A 227 -9.24 -2.38 -5.97
N SER A 228 -9.22 -2.64 -7.29
CA SER A 228 -9.49 -3.96 -7.85
C SER A 228 -8.49 -5.01 -7.34
N THR A 229 -7.21 -4.64 -7.23
CA THR A 229 -6.17 -5.51 -6.65
C THR A 229 -6.44 -5.80 -5.18
N ILE A 230 -6.77 -4.79 -4.36
CA ILE A 230 -7.10 -4.98 -2.93
C ILE A 230 -8.30 -5.90 -2.79
N ARG A 231 -9.36 -5.69 -3.56
CA ARG A 231 -10.55 -6.56 -3.56
C ARG A 231 -10.21 -8.02 -3.87
N ASN A 232 -9.44 -8.27 -4.93
CA ASN A 232 -9.03 -9.63 -5.29
C ASN A 232 -8.17 -10.28 -4.19
N ARG A 233 -7.24 -9.52 -3.60
CA ARG A 233 -6.41 -10.00 -2.48
C ARG A 233 -7.21 -10.27 -1.22
N ALA A 234 -8.22 -9.45 -0.93
CA ALA A 234 -9.14 -9.69 0.19
C ALA A 234 -9.92 -11.00 -0.01
N THR A 235 -10.40 -11.27 -1.23
CA THR A 235 -11.05 -12.55 -1.56
C THR A 235 -10.10 -13.74 -1.40
N GLU A 236 -8.84 -13.63 -1.88
CA GLU A 236 -7.82 -14.67 -1.67
C GLU A 236 -7.55 -14.93 -0.17
N LEU A 237 -7.53 -13.86 0.65
CA LEU A 237 -7.35 -13.98 2.09
C LEU A 237 -8.54 -14.66 2.77
N VAL A 238 -9.78 -14.36 2.37
CA VAL A 238 -10.97 -15.07 2.88
C VAL A 238 -10.87 -16.57 2.58
N THR A 239 -10.59 -16.94 1.34
CA THR A 239 -10.42 -18.36 0.97
C THR A 239 -9.29 -19.02 1.75
N SER A 240 -8.18 -18.31 1.96
CA SER A 240 -7.06 -18.81 2.77
C SER A 240 -7.45 -18.97 4.25
N SER A 241 -8.21 -18.03 4.80
CA SER A 241 -8.75 -18.07 6.18
C SER A 241 -9.66 -19.28 6.35
N ASP A 242 -10.55 -19.54 5.40
CA ASP A 242 -11.45 -20.70 5.42
C ASP A 242 -10.66 -22.01 5.37
N GLN A 243 -9.63 -22.09 4.52
CA GLN A 243 -8.77 -23.27 4.43
C GLN A 243 -7.98 -23.49 5.74
N ILE A 244 -7.47 -22.44 6.36
CA ILE A 244 -6.80 -22.52 7.67
C ILE A 244 -7.79 -22.96 8.74
N SER A 245 -9.00 -22.42 8.77
CA SER A 245 -10.05 -22.78 9.73
C SER A 245 -10.44 -24.26 9.61
N SER A 246 -10.61 -24.76 8.38
CA SER A 246 -10.85 -26.18 8.10
C SER A 246 -9.68 -27.06 8.56
N SER A 247 -8.44 -26.67 8.23
CA SER A 247 -7.23 -27.39 8.65
C SER A 247 -7.06 -27.39 10.17
N SER A 248 -7.38 -26.28 10.83
CA SER A 248 -7.38 -26.13 12.28
C SER A 248 -8.40 -27.08 12.91
N THR A 249 -9.59 -27.19 12.33
CA THR A 249 -10.64 -28.12 12.81
C THR A 249 -10.20 -29.58 12.67
N SER A 250 -9.59 -29.95 11.54
CA SER A 250 -9.02 -31.29 11.36
C SER A 250 -7.88 -31.56 12.35
N THR A 251 -7.05 -30.56 12.62
CA THR A 251 -5.94 -30.67 13.59
C THR A 251 -6.47 -30.84 15.01
N ALA A 252 -7.56 -30.16 15.36
CA ALA A 252 -8.25 -30.33 16.65
C ALA A 252 -8.73 -31.77 16.83
N ALA A 253 -9.37 -32.34 15.80
CA ALA A 253 -9.83 -33.73 15.83
C ALA A 253 -8.66 -34.73 16.00
N SER A 254 -7.54 -34.51 15.29
CA SER A 254 -6.34 -35.32 15.50
C SER A 254 -5.73 -35.13 16.90
N LEU A 255 -5.82 -33.94 17.47
CA LEU A 255 -5.36 -33.67 18.84
C LEU A 255 -6.21 -34.44 19.86
N GLU A 256 -7.53 -34.49 19.68
CA GLU A 256 -8.43 -35.31 20.52
C GLU A 256 -8.05 -36.79 20.46
N GLU A 257 -7.75 -37.33 19.28
CA GLU A 257 -7.32 -38.73 19.11
C GLU A 257 -5.97 -39.00 19.79
N ILE A 258 -5.03 -38.05 19.72
CA ILE A 258 -3.75 -38.14 20.43
C ILE A 258 -3.98 -38.12 21.94
N VAL A 259 -4.84 -37.24 22.45
CA VAL A 259 -5.17 -37.19 23.88
C VAL A 259 -5.80 -38.51 24.35
N ALA A 260 -6.74 -39.07 23.60
CA ALA A 260 -7.33 -40.37 23.91
C ALA A 260 -6.28 -41.50 23.91
N SER A 261 -5.40 -41.52 22.92
CA SER A 261 -4.29 -42.48 22.86
C SER A 261 -3.32 -42.32 24.04
N MET A 262 -3.14 -41.09 24.53
CA MET A 262 -2.28 -40.78 25.67
C MET A 262 -2.90 -41.22 27.00
N GLU A 263 -4.23 -41.16 27.14
CA GLU A 263 -4.93 -41.75 28.29
C GLU A 263 -4.75 -43.27 28.33
N GLU A 264 -4.88 -43.94 27.19
CA GLU A 264 -4.65 -45.39 27.07
C GLU A 264 -3.18 -45.77 27.36
N LEU A 265 -2.22 -45.01 26.84
CA LEU A 265 -0.80 -45.18 27.15
C LEU A 265 -0.52 -44.97 28.64
N THR A 266 -1.11 -43.95 29.26
CA THR A 266 -0.98 -43.70 30.70
C THR A 266 -1.47 -44.89 31.51
N ALA A 267 -2.64 -45.43 31.15
CA ALA A 267 -3.20 -46.61 31.80
C ALA A 267 -2.28 -47.83 31.65
N THR A 268 -1.74 -48.05 30.46
CA THR A 268 -0.83 -49.17 30.16
C THR A 268 0.49 -49.06 30.93
N VAL A 269 1.10 -47.87 30.98
CA VAL A 269 2.34 -47.64 31.75
C VAL A 269 2.10 -47.83 33.24
N ARG A 270 0.98 -47.34 33.77
CA ARG A 270 0.60 -47.57 35.17
C ARG A 270 0.41 -49.05 35.47
N GLN A 271 -0.25 -49.79 34.58
CA GLN A 271 -0.44 -51.23 34.70
C GLN A 271 0.90 -51.98 34.65
N ASN A 272 1.84 -51.58 33.78
CA ASN A 272 3.18 -52.15 33.71
C ASN A 272 3.97 -51.93 35.00
N SER A 273 3.87 -50.75 35.61
CA SER A 273 4.50 -50.46 36.90
C SER A 273 3.94 -51.36 38.02
N LEU A 274 2.62 -51.57 38.06
CA LEU A 274 1.97 -52.46 39.02
C LEU A 274 2.38 -53.92 38.80
N ASN A 275 2.31 -54.39 37.55
CA ASN A 275 2.71 -55.75 37.18
C ASN A 275 4.19 -56.02 37.50
N SER A 276 5.07 -55.04 37.29
CA SER A 276 6.49 -55.15 37.63
C SER A 276 6.67 -55.27 39.15
N THR A 277 5.96 -54.46 39.94
CA THR A 277 6.02 -54.56 41.41
C THR A 277 5.56 -55.94 41.88
N GLN A 278 4.43 -56.43 41.35
CA GLN A 278 3.91 -57.75 41.69
C GLN A 278 4.86 -58.88 41.27
N ALA A 279 5.47 -58.78 40.09
CA ALA A 279 6.44 -59.77 39.61
C ALA A 279 7.72 -59.78 40.46
N ALA A 280 8.15 -58.62 41.00
CA ALA A 280 9.27 -58.53 41.92
C ALA A 280 8.97 -59.27 43.23
N ASP A 281 7.78 -59.07 43.80
CA ASP A 281 7.34 -59.77 45.01
C ASP A 281 7.31 -61.30 44.81
N ILE A 282 6.74 -61.77 43.70
CA ILE A 282 6.73 -63.19 43.33
C ILE A 282 8.16 -63.74 43.17
N SER A 283 9.07 -62.96 42.59
CA SER A 283 10.47 -63.37 42.41
C SER A 283 11.19 -63.53 43.75
N ILE A 284 10.91 -62.65 44.73
CA ILE A 284 11.44 -62.75 46.09
C ILE A 284 10.88 -64.00 46.80
N GLU A 285 9.59 -64.29 46.67
CA GLU A 285 8.98 -65.49 47.24
C GLU A 285 9.52 -66.78 46.60
N GLY A 286 9.70 -66.78 45.28
CA GLY A 286 10.32 -67.87 44.54
C GLY A 286 11.77 -68.13 44.99
N GLN A 287 12.55 -67.06 45.21
CA GLN A 287 13.90 -67.16 45.76
C GLN A 287 13.91 -67.79 47.15
N ARG A 288 12.99 -67.38 48.04
CA ARG A 288 12.85 -67.97 49.38
C ARG A 288 12.52 -69.47 49.32
N SER A 289 11.65 -69.86 48.41
CA SER A 289 11.25 -71.26 48.21
C SER A 289 12.41 -72.13 47.73
N VAL A 290 13.25 -71.60 46.84
CA VAL A 290 14.46 -72.27 46.35
C VAL A 290 15.50 -72.38 47.47
N ASP A 291 15.72 -71.33 48.26
CA ASP A 291 16.64 -71.34 49.41
C ASP A 291 16.22 -72.40 50.45
N GLU A 292 14.91 -72.55 50.71
CA GLU A 292 14.38 -73.60 51.57
C GLU A 292 14.58 -75.00 50.97
N GLY A 293 14.39 -75.13 49.65
CA GLY A 293 14.67 -76.36 48.90
C GLY A 293 16.14 -76.79 49.01
N GLN A 294 17.08 -75.85 48.89
CA GLN A 294 18.51 -76.13 49.07
C GLN A 294 18.83 -76.66 50.46
N LYS A 295 18.28 -76.05 51.53
CA LYS A 295 18.47 -76.55 52.91
C LYS A 295 17.94 -77.96 53.11
N LYS A 296 16.78 -78.28 52.53
CA LYS A 296 16.20 -79.64 52.59
C LYS A 296 17.08 -80.66 51.84
N LEU A 297 17.69 -80.25 50.74
CA LEU A 297 18.58 -81.09 49.95
C LEU A 297 19.91 -81.35 50.68
N GLU A 298 20.48 -80.34 51.35
CA GLU A 298 21.65 -80.51 52.24
C GLU A 298 21.36 -81.56 53.33
N LEU A 299 20.19 -81.46 53.98
CA LEU A 299 19.77 -82.44 54.98
C LEU A 299 19.62 -83.85 54.38
N LEU A 300 19.07 -83.96 53.16
CA LEU A 300 18.94 -85.25 52.47
C LEU A 300 20.30 -85.89 52.19
N VAL A 301 21.28 -85.11 51.71
CA VAL A 301 22.66 -85.60 51.49
C VAL A 301 23.28 -86.10 52.78
N GLN A 302 23.09 -85.37 53.89
CA GLN A 302 23.56 -85.81 55.21
C GLN A 302 22.97 -87.17 55.61
N VAL A 303 21.64 -87.33 55.49
CA VAL A 303 20.96 -88.60 55.82
C VAL A 303 21.45 -89.76 54.94
N ILE A 304 21.61 -89.54 53.63
CA ILE A 304 22.14 -90.59 52.72
C ILE A 304 23.58 -90.96 53.08
N SER A 305 24.41 -89.99 53.49
CA SER A 305 25.77 -90.23 53.95
C SER A 305 25.81 -91.06 55.24
N GLU A 306 24.92 -90.76 56.20
CA GLU A 306 24.75 -91.55 57.42
C GLU A 306 24.29 -92.99 57.12
N ILE A 307 23.36 -93.18 56.17
CA ILE A 307 22.95 -94.51 55.70
C ILE A 307 24.14 -95.26 55.11
N SER A 308 24.91 -94.65 54.21
CA SER A 308 26.08 -95.28 53.59
C SER A 308 27.13 -95.70 54.64
N ASN A 309 27.38 -94.86 55.63
CA ASN A 309 28.29 -95.18 56.73
C ASN A 309 27.77 -96.32 57.61
N ASN A 310 26.46 -96.36 57.90
CA ASN A 310 25.84 -97.43 58.67
C ASN A 310 25.84 -98.77 57.89
N SER A 311 25.58 -98.74 56.58
CA SER A 311 25.68 -99.92 55.71
C SER A 311 27.08 -100.52 55.74
N LYS A 312 28.13 -99.70 55.70
CA LYS A 312 29.52 -100.16 55.81
C LYS A 312 29.81 -100.85 57.15
N LYS A 313 29.30 -100.32 58.25
CA LYS A 313 29.41 -100.98 59.57
C LYS A 313 28.68 -102.31 59.61
N ILE A 314 27.50 -102.41 58.98
CA ILE A 314 26.75 -103.67 58.89
C ILE A 314 27.52 -104.68 58.05
N GLU A 315 28.16 -104.26 56.97
CA GLU A 315 29.01 -105.13 56.14
C GLU A 315 30.17 -105.74 56.96
N GLU A 316 30.85 -104.94 57.78
CA GLU A 316 31.89 -105.42 58.70
C GLU A 316 31.36 -106.47 59.71
N ILE A 317 30.16 -106.24 60.25
CA ILE A 317 29.48 -107.20 61.14
C ILE A 317 29.13 -108.50 60.41
N LEU A 318 28.67 -108.41 59.16
CA LEU A 318 28.32 -109.59 58.36
C LEU A 318 29.54 -110.43 58.01
N THR A 319 30.68 -109.80 57.71
CA THR A 319 31.97 -110.50 57.55
C THR A 319 32.34 -111.26 58.83
N MET A 320 32.21 -110.62 60.00
CA MET A 320 32.45 -111.28 61.28
C MET A 320 31.49 -112.46 61.53
N ILE A 321 30.21 -112.34 61.15
CA ILE A 321 29.23 -113.43 61.28
C ILE A 321 29.59 -114.61 60.36
N ASP A 322 30.01 -114.33 59.12
CA ASP A 322 30.47 -115.36 58.18
C ASP A 322 31.72 -116.09 58.71
N ASP A 323 32.67 -115.34 59.28
CA ASP A 323 33.85 -115.90 59.95
C ASP A 323 33.46 -116.80 61.14
N ILE A 324 32.52 -116.36 61.99
CA ILE A 324 32.01 -117.15 63.12
C ILE A 324 31.31 -118.42 62.61
N ALA A 325 30.50 -118.31 61.55
CA ALA A 325 29.82 -119.44 60.94
C ALA A 325 30.82 -120.44 60.35
N PHE A 326 31.88 -119.98 59.69
CA PHE A 326 32.96 -120.81 59.17
C PHE A 326 33.71 -121.53 60.30
N GLN A 327 34.09 -120.82 61.37
CA GLN A 327 34.72 -121.41 62.55
C GLN A 327 33.82 -122.45 63.22
N THR A 328 32.51 -122.18 63.33
CA THR A 328 31.51 -123.11 63.89
C THR A 328 31.36 -124.35 63.02
N ASN A 329 31.37 -124.19 61.69
CA ASN A 329 31.34 -125.30 60.74
C ASN A 329 32.60 -126.19 60.85
N LEU A 330 33.79 -125.61 61.07
CA LEU A 330 35.02 -126.35 61.33
C LEU A 330 35.00 -127.09 62.68
N LEU A 331 34.50 -126.44 63.74
CA LEU A 331 34.31 -127.05 65.07
C LEU A 331 33.36 -128.23 65.00
N ALA A 332 32.23 -128.08 64.30
CA ALA A 332 31.24 -129.13 64.12
C ALA A 332 31.79 -130.29 63.28
N LEU A 333 32.59 -130.02 62.25
CA LEU A 333 33.28 -131.05 61.48
C LEU A 333 34.25 -131.84 62.37
N ASN A 334 35.06 -131.17 63.19
CA ASN A 334 35.97 -131.81 64.14
C ASN A 334 35.20 -132.68 65.14
N ALA A 335 34.07 -132.20 65.65
CA ALA A 335 33.20 -132.95 66.56
C ALA A 335 32.56 -134.18 65.88
N ALA A 336 32.13 -134.06 64.62
CA ALA A 336 31.58 -135.17 63.84
C ALA A 336 32.64 -136.26 63.59
N VAL A 337 33.89 -135.87 63.30
CA VAL A 337 35.03 -136.79 63.14
C VAL A 337 35.32 -137.52 64.45
N GLU A 338 35.37 -136.82 65.59
CA GLU A 338 35.63 -137.45 66.89
C GLU A 338 34.44 -138.35 67.33
N ALA A 339 33.20 -137.97 67.01
CA ALA A 339 32.03 -138.80 67.22
C ALA A 339 32.04 -140.08 66.38
N ALA A 340 32.48 -140.01 65.11
CA ALA A 340 32.68 -141.18 64.25
C ALA A 340 33.79 -142.10 64.80
N ARG A 341 34.84 -141.52 65.39
CA ARG A 341 35.94 -142.24 66.03
C ARG A 341 35.51 -143.02 67.28
N ALA A 342 34.49 -142.54 68.00
CA ALA A 342 33.92 -143.18 69.18
C ALA A 342 32.92 -144.33 68.89
N GLY A 343 32.63 -144.64 67.62
CA GLY A 343 31.79 -145.79 67.22
C GLY A 343 30.33 -145.70 67.68
N GLU A 344 29.77 -146.79 68.21
CA GLU A 344 28.35 -146.86 68.65
C GLU A 344 27.99 -145.83 69.74
N GLN A 345 28.94 -145.49 70.64
CA GLN A 345 28.71 -144.54 71.74
C GLN A 345 28.67 -143.07 71.27
N GLY A 346 29.21 -142.78 70.09
CA GLY A 346 29.28 -141.43 69.52
C GLY A 346 28.07 -141.04 68.66
N LYS A 347 27.14 -141.96 68.38
CA LYS A 347 26.02 -141.72 67.44
C LYS A 347 25.16 -140.51 67.79
N GLY A 348 24.85 -140.30 69.07
CA GLY A 348 24.09 -139.12 69.53
C GLY A 348 24.85 -137.81 69.32
N PHE A 349 26.17 -137.80 69.55
CA PHE A 349 27.02 -136.63 69.33
C PHE A 349 27.23 -136.34 67.84
N ALA A 350 27.31 -137.37 66.99
CA ALA A 350 27.42 -137.21 65.54
C ALA A 350 26.19 -136.47 64.96
N VAL A 351 24.97 -136.84 65.39
CA VAL A 351 23.74 -136.16 64.96
C VAL A 351 23.72 -134.69 65.37
N VAL A 352 24.16 -134.37 66.59
CA VAL A 352 24.26 -132.98 67.06
C VAL A 352 25.32 -132.22 66.27
N ALA A 353 26.49 -132.83 66.00
CA ALA A 353 27.55 -132.21 65.21
C ALA A 353 27.10 -131.90 63.77
N ASP A 354 26.39 -132.82 63.11
CA ASP A 354 25.82 -132.58 61.77
C ASP A 354 24.74 -131.49 61.79
N ALA A 355 23.90 -131.43 62.83
CA ALA A 355 22.90 -130.38 62.99
C ALA A 355 23.54 -128.99 63.21
N VAL A 356 24.60 -128.91 64.04
CA VAL A 356 25.38 -127.67 64.26
C VAL A 356 26.07 -127.25 62.96
N ARG A 357 26.63 -128.21 62.21
CA ARG A 357 27.25 -127.96 60.91
C ARG A 357 26.25 -127.40 59.90
N ALA A 358 25.06 -128.00 59.79
CA ALA A 358 24.00 -127.53 58.92
C ALA A 358 23.52 -126.12 59.32
N LEU A 359 23.43 -125.82 60.61
CA LEU A 359 23.07 -124.49 61.11
C LEU A 359 24.16 -123.44 60.80
N ALA A 360 25.43 -123.82 60.92
CA ALA A 360 26.57 -122.96 60.58
C ALA A 360 26.58 -122.63 59.07
N GLN A 361 26.40 -123.64 58.21
CA GLN A 361 26.26 -123.42 56.76
C GLN A 361 25.05 -122.54 56.40
N LYS A 362 23.92 -122.74 57.08
CA LYS A 362 22.72 -121.90 56.91
C LYS A 362 22.99 -120.45 57.35
N SER A 363 23.74 -120.25 58.43
CA SER A 363 24.09 -118.92 58.95
C SER A 363 25.04 -118.18 57.99
N ALA A 364 26.06 -118.86 57.46
CA ALA A 364 26.94 -118.33 56.41
C ALA A 364 26.17 -117.94 55.14
N GLY A 365 25.26 -118.82 54.69
CA GLY A 365 24.37 -118.53 53.56
C GLY A 365 23.51 -117.28 53.76
N ALA A 366 22.87 -117.17 54.93
CA ALA A 366 22.07 -115.99 55.29
C ALA A 366 22.92 -114.71 55.43
N ALA A 367 24.10 -114.80 56.03
CA ALA A 367 25.03 -113.67 56.14
C ALA A 367 25.45 -113.15 54.76
N LYS A 368 25.71 -114.06 53.81
CA LYS A 368 26.05 -113.71 52.42
C LYS A 368 24.88 -113.07 51.67
N GLU A 369 23.66 -113.56 51.84
CA GLU A 369 22.46 -112.93 51.26
C GLU A 369 22.24 -111.51 51.81
N ILE A 370 22.36 -111.32 53.13
CA ILE A 370 22.24 -109.99 53.74
C ILE A 370 23.37 -109.07 53.27
N SER A 371 24.60 -109.59 53.11
CA SER A 371 25.73 -108.83 52.58
C SER A 371 25.46 -108.31 51.16
N GLY A 372 24.85 -109.14 50.31
CA GLY A 372 24.40 -108.73 48.98
C GLY A 372 23.40 -107.56 49.02
N LEU A 373 22.41 -107.63 49.92
CA LEU A 373 21.43 -106.55 50.11
C LEU A 373 22.07 -105.25 50.64
N ILE A 374 23.04 -105.36 51.55
CA ILE A 374 23.77 -104.20 52.10
C ILE A 374 24.69 -103.57 51.05
N HIS A 375 25.32 -104.38 50.20
CA HIS A 375 26.08 -103.90 49.07
C HIS A 375 25.21 -103.12 48.09
N GLU A 376 24.03 -103.66 47.74
CA GLU A 376 23.06 -102.96 46.90
C GLU A 376 22.58 -101.65 47.54
N ALA A 377 22.28 -101.64 48.84
CA ALA A 377 21.90 -100.43 49.58
C ALA A 377 23.01 -99.36 49.58
N THR A 378 24.28 -99.78 49.63
CA THR A 378 25.45 -98.89 49.58
C THR A 378 25.59 -98.26 48.19
N GLU A 379 25.47 -99.05 47.12
CA GLU A 379 25.49 -98.54 45.74
C GLU A 379 24.29 -97.60 45.46
N LYS A 380 23.09 -97.95 45.93
CA LYS A 380 21.91 -97.07 45.83
C LYS A 380 22.10 -95.76 46.60
N SER A 381 22.72 -95.79 47.78
CA SER A 381 23.04 -94.58 48.54
C SER A 381 24.03 -93.69 47.78
N LYS A 382 25.06 -94.27 47.18
CA LYS A 382 26.05 -93.55 46.35
C LYS A 382 25.40 -92.89 45.12
N GLN A 383 24.51 -93.61 44.45
CA GLN A 383 23.68 -93.04 43.37
C GLN A 383 22.81 -91.88 43.88
N GLY A 384 22.22 -92.02 45.07
CA GLY A 384 21.43 -90.97 45.72
C GLY A 384 22.23 -89.69 46.02
N VAL A 385 23.47 -89.82 46.49
CA VAL A 385 24.37 -88.66 46.71
C VAL A 385 24.66 -87.94 45.40
N ASN A 386 24.97 -88.67 44.33
CA ASN A 386 25.24 -88.06 43.02
C ASN A 386 24.01 -87.32 42.48
N LEU A 387 22.82 -87.92 42.54
CA LEU A 387 21.58 -87.29 42.09
C LEU A 387 21.23 -86.04 42.91
N ALA A 388 21.50 -86.06 44.21
CA ALA A 388 21.35 -84.89 45.07
C ALA A 388 22.34 -83.78 44.71
N ALA A 389 23.60 -84.10 44.40
CA ALA A 389 24.59 -83.11 43.95
C ALA A 389 24.20 -82.47 42.60
N GLU A 390 23.69 -83.26 41.65
CA GLU A 390 23.14 -82.75 40.39
C GLU A 390 21.95 -81.80 40.63
N SER A 391 21.05 -82.19 41.55
CA SER A 391 19.91 -81.37 41.95
C SER A 391 20.35 -80.05 42.62
N GLU A 392 21.41 -80.08 43.43
CA GLU A 392 21.96 -78.89 44.08
C GLU A 392 22.51 -77.89 43.04
N SER A 393 23.22 -78.40 42.04
CA SER A 393 23.72 -77.60 40.91
C SER A 393 22.57 -76.96 40.12
N ALA A 394 21.52 -77.72 39.82
CA ALA A 394 20.33 -77.21 39.14
C ALA A 394 19.63 -76.11 39.95
N LEU A 395 19.48 -76.28 41.27
CA LEU A 395 18.91 -75.24 42.14
C LEU A 395 19.78 -73.97 42.17
N LYS A 396 21.12 -74.09 42.17
CA LYS A 396 22.02 -72.92 42.10
C LYS A 396 21.81 -72.10 40.81
N VAL A 397 21.63 -72.77 39.67
CA VAL A 397 21.32 -72.09 38.40
C VAL A 397 19.96 -71.39 38.48
N ILE A 398 18.95 -72.02 39.09
CA ILE A 398 17.63 -71.39 39.30
C ILE A 398 17.76 -70.13 40.16
N VAL A 399 18.50 -70.16 41.27
CA VAL A 399 18.76 -68.98 42.12
C VAL A 399 19.36 -67.83 41.31
N GLN A 400 20.37 -68.11 40.48
CA GLN A 400 21.01 -67.10 39.64
C GLN A 400 20.03 -66.50 38.62
N ASN A 401 19.23 -67.35 37.95
CA ASN A 401 18.24 -66.89 36.99
C ASN A 401 17.12 -66.07 37.64
N THR A 402 16.62 -66.47 38.82
CA THR A 402 15.61 -65.70 39.56
C THR A 402 16.13 -64.33 39.98
N ARG A 403 17.41 -64.21 40.39
CA ARG A 403 18.02 -62.90 40.65
C ARG A 403 18.05 -62.02 39.41
N LYS A 404 18.43 -62.59 38.27
CA LYS A 404 18.49 -61.86 37.00
C LYS A 404 17.10 -61.41 36.54
N VAL A 405 16.07 -62.24 36.75
CA VAL A 405 14.67 -61.87 36.50
C VAL A 405 14.25 -60.70 37.39
N SER A 406 14.57 -60.73 38.69
CA SER A 406 14.28 -59.64 39.63
C SER A 406 14.94 -58.32 39.20
N GLU A 407 16.21 -58.35 38.77
CA GLU A 407 16.93 -57.18 38.25
C GLU A 407 16.29 -56.60 36.98
N LEU A 408 15.87 -57.46 36.04
CA LEU A 408 15.15 -57.03 34.84
C LEU A 408 13.80 -56.39 35.17
N ILE A 409 13.05 -56.97 36.11
CA ILE A 409 11.77 -56.42 36.58
C ILE A 409 11.96 -55.02 37.19
N GLN A 410 13.02 -54.83 37.98
CA GLN A 410 13.34 -53.54 38.58
C GLN A 410 13.68 -52.49 37.50
N THR A 411 14.36 -52.90 36.43
CA THR A 411 14.64 -52.05 35.27
C THR A 411 13.36 -51.66 34.53
N VAL A 412 12.40 -52.58 34.36
CA VAL A 412 11.09 -52.28 33.75
C VAL A 412 10.27 -51.34 34.62
N ALA A 413 10.30 -51.50 35.94
CA ALA A 413 9.62 -50.59 36.87
C ALA A 413 10.19 -49.17 36.78
N GLN A 414 11.52 -49.04 36.76
CA GLN A 414 12.20 -47.75 36.58
C GLN A 414 11.86 -47.12 35.23
N GLY A 415 11.92 -47.89 34.14
CA GLY A 415 11.55 -47.40 32.80
C GLY A 415 10.08 -46.97 32.72
N SER A 416 9.18 -47.69 33.39
CA SER A 416 7.76 -47.32 33.48
C SER A 416 7.56 -46.01 34.26
N HIS A 417 8.36 -45.76 35.30
CA HIS A 417 8.33 -44.50 36.04
C HIS A 417 8.77 -43.32 35.16
N GLU A 418 9.87 -43.49 34.42
CA GLU A 418 10.36 -42.48 33.47
C GLU A 418 9.37 -42.22 32.33
N GLN A 419 8.74 -43.26 31.78
CA GLN A 419 7.67 -43.13 30.80
C GLN A 419 6.49 -42.32 31.36
N SER A 420 6.09 -42.56 32.61
CA SER A 420 5.02 -41.79 33.25
C SER A 420 5.35 -40.30 33.35
N GLN A 421 6.60 -39.94 33.68
CA GLN A 421 7.04 -38.55 33.70
C GLN A 421 7.04 -37.92 32.30
N GLY A 422 7.50 -38.68 31.28
CA GLY A 422 7.45 -38.25 29.88
C GLY A 422 6.03 -38.00 29.39
N ILE A 423 5.08 -38.85 29.78
CA ILE A 423 3.66 -38.68 29.47
C ILE A 423 3.07 -37.43 30.15
N GLU A 424 3.46 -37.11 31.38
CA GLU A 424 3.02 -35.87 32.03
C GLU A 424 3.52 -34.62 31.29
N GLN A 425 4.76 -34.63 30.80
CA GLN A 425 5.30 -33.54 30.00
C GLN A 425 4.58 -33.41 28.65
N MET A 426 4.31 -34.53 27.98
CA MET A 426 3.55 -34.52 26.74
C MET A 426 2.12 -33.99 26.95
N ASN A 427 1.44 -34.33 28.06
CA ASN A 427 0.12 -33.77 28.38
C ASN A 427 0.15 -32.24 28.53
N LYS A 428 1.20 -31.68 29.15
CA LYS A 428 1.40 -30.22 29.23
C LYS A 428 1.56 -29.62 27.84
N ALA A 429 2.40 -30.22 26.99
CA ALA A 429 2.59 -29.77 25.61
C ALA A 429 1.30 -29.85 24.77
N LEU A 430 0.49 -30.91 24.93
CA LEU A 430 -0.80 -31.03 24.25
C LEU A 430 -1.78 -29.92 24.67
N THR A 431 -1.77 -29.54 25.96
CA THR A 431 -2.58 -28.42 26.46
C THR A 431 -2.16 -27.09 25.85
N GLU A 432 -0.85 -26.85 25.69
CA GLU A 432 -0.33 -25.66 25.02
C GLU A 432 -0.69 -25.63 23.53
N ILE A 433 -0.63 -26.79 22.86
CA ILE A 433 -1.06 -26.93 21.46
C ILE A 433 -2.54 -26.59 21.33
N ASP A 434 -3.40 -27.12 22.22
CA ASP A 434 -4.84 -26.80 22.22
C ASP A 434 -5.09 -25.29 22.37
N GLN A 435 -4.43 -24.63 23.33
CA GLN A 435 -4.52 -23.18 23.49
C GLN A 435 -4.07 -22.41 22.26
N SER A 436 -2.96 -22.83 21.63
CA SER A 436 -2.49 -22.22 20.39
C SER A 436 -3.49 -22.41 19.26
N LEU A 437 -4.14 -23.57 19.18
CA LEU A 437 -5.15 -23.87 18.16
C LEU A 437 -6.39 -22.98 18.31
N GLN A 438 -6.85 -22.77 19.55
CA GLN A 438 -7.92 -21.82 19.86
C GLN A 438 -7.51 -20.39 19.48
N GLY A 439 -6.26 -20.01 19.72
CA GLY A 439 -5.69 -18.72 19.29
C GLY A 439 -5.69 -18.55 17.77
N VAL A 440 -5.40 -19.60 17.00
CA VAL A 440 -5.50 -19.60 15.54
C VAL A 440 -6.94 -19.37 15.11
N ALA A 441 -7.92 -20.08 15.68
CA ALA A 441 -9.33 -19.89 15.35
C ALA A 441 -9.81 -18.45 15.62
N SER A 442 -9.45 -17.87 16.77
CA SER A 442 -9.76 -16.47 17.07
C SER A 442 -9.09 -15.49 16.11
N SER A 443 -7.84 -15.77 15.72
CA SER A 443 -7.09 -14.92 14.78
C SER A 443 -7.69 -14.97 13.39
N MET A 444 -8.14 -16.14 12.93
CA MET A 444 -8.82 -16.29 11.64
C MET A 444 -10.15 -15.52 11.61
N GLY A 445 -10.92 -15.52 12.71
CA GLY A 445 -12.11 -14.68 12.83
C GLY A 445 -11.80 -13.18 12.65
N ALA A 446 -10.70 -12.70 13.25
CA ALA A 446 -10.26 -11.31 13.08
C ALA A 446 -9.76 -11.00 11.66
N VAL A 447 -9.05 -11.94 11.01
CA VAL A 447 -8.61 -11.82 9.63
C VAL A 447 -9.82 -11.70 8.70
N THR A 448 -10.82 -12.57 8.85
CA THR A 448 -12.04 -12.54 8.06
C THR A 448 -12.75 -11.18 8.18
N GLY A 449 -12.94 -10.67 9.41
CA GLY A 449 -13.52 -9.34 9.62
C GLY A 449 -12.69 -8.20 8.98
N SER A 450 -11.37 -8.24 9.11
CA SER A 450 -10.50 -7.24 8.45
C SER A 450 -10.58 -7.31 6.93
N THR A 451 -10.76 -8.50 6.34
CA THR A 451 -10.91 -8.65 4.89
C THR A 451 -12.27 -8.16 4.39
N GLU A 452 -13.34 -8.32 5.18
CA GLU A 452 -14.66 -7.72 4.88
C GLU A 452 -14.58 -6.18 4.86
N ASP A 453 -13.88 -5.58 5.82
CA ASP A 453 -13.60 -4.15 5.85
C ASP A 453 -12.81 -3.69 4.62
N MET A 454 -11.78 -4.45 4.21
CA MET A 454 -10.99 -4.17 3.00
C MET A 454 -11.84 -4.23 1.72
N GLN A 455 -12.75 -5.20 1.64
CA GLN A 455 -13.66 -5.31 0.51
C GLN A 455 -14.61 -4.11 0.46
N THR A 456 -15.19 -3.73 1.60
CA THR A 456 -16.08 -2.56 1.72
C THR A 456 -15.36 -1.26 1.33
N GLN A 457 -14.13 -1.05 1.83
CA GLN A 457 -13.33 0.12 1.47
C GLN A 457 -12.96 0.14 -0.02
N SER A 458 -12.69 -1.02 -0.63
CA SER A 458 -12.40 -1.11 -2.06
C SER A 458 -13.62 -0.76 -2.91
N GLU A 459 -14.81 -1.21 -2.52
CA GLU A 459 -16.08 -0.84 -3.15
C GLU A 459 -16.36 0.66 -3.03
N GLU A 460 -16.12 1.25 -1.86
CA GLU A 460 -16.29 2.68 -1.64
C GLU A 460 -15.30 3.51 -2.48
N LEU A 461 -14.04 3.08 -2.56
CA LEU A 461 -13.02 3.67 -3.45
C LEU A 461 -13.46 3.60 -4.91
N HIS A 462 -13.94 2.44 -5.37
CA HIS A 462 -14.42 2.27 -6.74
C HIS A 462 -15.59 3.23 -7.04
N LYS A 463 -16.54 3.38 -6.11
CA LYS A 463 -17.65 4.32 -6.24
C LYS A 463 -17.17 5.77 -6.31
N MET A 464 -16.27 6.20 -5.42
CA MET A 464 -15.65 7.52 -5.47
C MET A 464 -14.92 7.75 -6.80
N MET A 465 -14.31 6.70 -7.36
CA MET A 465 -13.63 6.79 -8.63
C MET A 465 -14.58 6.97 -9.81
N CYS A 466 -15.71 6.26 -9.83
CA CYS A 466 -16.75 6.48 -10.83
C CYS A 466 -17.30 7.91 -10.77
N GLU A 467 -17.54 8.46 -9.58
CA GLU A 467 -17.97 9.85 -9.42
C GLU A 467 -16.92 10.85 -9.94
N LEU A 468 -15.64 10.62 -9.65
CA LEU A 468 -14.55 11.45 -10.19
C LEU A 468 -14.47 11.37 -11.72
N HIS A 469 -14.66 10.17 -12.28
CA HIS A 469 -14.60 9.96 -13.73
C HIS A 469 -15.71 10.73 -14.46
N ILE A 470 -16.92 10.75 -13.89
CA ILE A 470 -18.05 11.58 -14.35
C ILE A 470 -17.68 13.07 -14.26
N LEU A 471 -17.14 13.52 -13.12
CA LEU A 471 -16.77 14.92 -12.88
C LEU A 471 -15.72 15.43 -13.88
N VAL A 472 -14.77 14.57 -14.28
CA VAL A 472 -13.69 14.90 -15.21
C VAL A 472 -14.16 14.95 -16.67
N GLY A 473 -15.44 14.64 -16.92
CA GLY A 473 -16.07 14.74 -18.24
C GLY A 473 -15.72 13.58 -19.16
N HIS A 474 -15.20 12.48 -18.60
CA HIS A 474 -15.09 11.23 -19.33
C HIS A 474 -16.44 10.55 -19.21
N LYS A 475 -17.29 10.75 -20.22
CA LYS A 475 -18.54 10.01 -20.38
C LYS A 475 -18.20 8.65 -20.98
N GLU A 476 -17.52 7.80 -20.22
CA GLU A 476 -17.52 6.37 -20.54
C GLU A 476 -18.90 5.83 -20.17
N ASP A 477 -19.46 5.05 -21.09
CA ASP A 477 -20.75 4.40 -20.95
C ASP A 477 -20.73 3.46 -19.74
N ILE A 478 -21.14 3.97 -18.57
CA ILE A 478 -21.32 3.21 -17.31
C ILE A 478 -22.32 2.05 -17.45
N ASN A 479 -22.92 1.85 -18.63
CA ASN A 479 -24.02 0.93 -18.87
C ASN A 479 -23.70 -0.32 -19.71
N LYS A 480 -22.43 -0.64 -20.02
CA LYS A 480 -22.10 -1.83 -20.83
C LYS A 480 -21.50 -3.02 -20.08
N GLU A 481 -21.01 -2.86 -18.85
CA GLU A 481 -20.47 -4.01 -18.09
C GLU A 481 -21.50 -4.71 -17.19
N ASN A 482 -22.66 -4.10 -16.93
CA ASN A 482 -23.73 -4.75 -16.15
C ASN A 482 -24.62 -5.70 -16.97
N GLU A 483 -24.50 -5.75 -18.31
CA GLU A 483 -25.35 -6.62 -19.16
C GLU A 483 -24.67 -7.91 -19.63
N THR A 484 -23.38 -8.16 -19.33
CA THR A 484 -22.66 -9.35 -19.84
C THR A 484 -22.22 -10.37 -18.80
N LYS A 485 -22.56 -10.21 -17.52
CA LYS A 485 -22.20 -11.18 -16.45
C LYS A 485 -23.36 -11.87 -15.73
N HIS A 486 -24.59 -11.78 -16.24
CA HIS A 486 -25.68 -12.68 -15.83
C HIS A 486 -26.26 -13.38 -17.06
N GLY A 487 -25.50 -14.36 -17.56
CA GLY A 487 -26.12 -15.49 -18.25
C GLY A 487 -26.83 -16.37 -17.21
N PRO A 488 -28.02 -16.92 -17.50
CA PRO A 488 -28.68 -17.85 -16.61
C PRO A 488 -27.91 -19.17 -16.64
N GLU A 489 -27.06 -19.43 -15.65
CA GLU A 489 -26.58 -20.79 -15.39
C GLU A 489 -27.67 -21.57 -14.66
N GLU A 490 -28.10 -22.62 -15.33
CA GLU A 490 -29.06 -23.63 -14.92
C GLU A 490 -28.68 -24.20 -13.54
N ILE A 491 -29.57 -23.99 -12.55
CA ILE A 491 -29.65 -24.87 -11.39
C ILE A 491 -30.62 -25.98 -11.78
N GLU A 492 -30.09 -27.11 -12.25
CA GLU A 492 -30.85 -28.36 -12.33
C GLU A 492 -30.11 -29.49 -11.57
N SER A 493 -30.66 -29.81 -10.40
CA SER A 493 -30.76 -31.13 -9.75
C SER A 493 -29.49 -31.94 -9.42
N ALA A 494 -29.24 -32.10 -8.12
CA ALA A 494 -29.03 -33.43 -7.51
C ALA A 494 -29.47 -33.38 -6.03
N ILE A 495 -30.58 -34.07 -5.74
CA ILE A 495 -30.94 -34.63 -4.43
C ILE A 495 -30.25 -35.98 -4.30
#